data_AF-A0A0Q8PL07-F1
#
_entry.id   AF-A0A0Q8PL07-F1
#
_cell.length_a   1.000
_cell.length_b   1.000
_cell.length_c   1.000
_cell.angle_alpha   90.00
_cell.angle_beta   90.00
_cell.angle_gamma   90.00
#
_symmetry.space_group_name_H-M   'P 1'
#
loop_
_entity.id
_entity.type
_entity.pdbx_description
1 polymer ?
#
loop_
_entity_poly.entity_id
_entity_poly.type
_entity_poly.pdbx_seq_one_letter_code
_entity_poly.pdbx_strand_id
1 'polypeptide(L)'
;MTYTRPSDPAVVPDGFHHFSRAQRIRRTDLDGAAADLLGWRVHARAGLKVASSAPSAAPGEVVLMRLGLGPLALRIPCRVLDVIDEPDRRGFVYGTLPGHPESGEESFVLERQPDGSIDFVVAAYSRPASFLARAGGPASRAMQRFMTGRYLAAPDRLV
;
A
#
# COMPACT_ATOMS: atom_id res chain seq x y z
N MET A 1 -12.81 -1.60 10.01
CA MET A 1 -12.65 -1.60 8.54
C MET A 1 -13.74 -0.71 7.95
N THR A 2 -13.48 -0.05 6.82
CA THR A 2 -14.47 0.82 6.15
C THR A 2 -15.31 0.11 5.07
N TYR A 3 -15.11 -1.20 4.91
CA TYR A 3 -15.80 -2.07 3.97
C TYR A 3 -15.85 -3.51 4.52
N THR A 4 -16.68 -4.35 3.90
CA THR A 4 -16.73 -5.80 4.18
C THR A 4 -15.71 -6.49 3.30
N ARG A 5 -14.73 -7.15 3.92
CA ARG A 5 -13.70 -7.93 3.22
C ARG A 5 -14.33 -9.20 2.62
N PRO A 6 -14.13 -9.49 1.32
CA PRO A 6 -14.50 -10.76 0.73
C PRO A 6 -13.78 -11.93 1.41
N SER A 7 -14.41 -13.12 1.43
CA SER A 7 -13.77 -14.34 1.93
C SER A 7 -12.64 -14.81 1.02
N ASP A 8 -12.73 -14.53 -0.29
CA ASP A 8 -11.68 -14.78 -1.26
C ASP A 8 -10.96 -13.45 -1.58
N PRO A 9 -9.66 -13.31 -1.24
CA PRO A 9 -8.90 -12.09 -1.49
C PRO A 9 -8.69 -11.78 -2.98
N ALA A 10 -8.94 -12.73 -3.89
CA ALA A 10 -8.91 -12.49 -5.34
C ALA A 10 -10.18 -11.78 -5.85
N VAL A 11 -11.26 -11.76 -5.08
CA VAL A 11 -12.52 -11.13 -5.47
C VAL A 11 -12.50 -9.63 -5.16
N VAL A 12 -12.76 -8.81 -6.17
CA VAL A 12 -12.99 -7.37 -6.00
C VAL A 12 -14.47 -7.14 -5.70
N PRO A 13 -14.84 -6.48 -4.58
CA PRO A 13 -16.24 -6.20 -4.29
C PRO A 13 -16.89 -5.25 -5.30
N ASP A 14 -18.20 -5.42 -5.53
CA ASP A 14 -18.96 -4.57 -6.44
C ASP A 14 -18.89 -3.08 -6.08
N GLY A 15 -18.72 -2.24 -7.11
CA GLY A 15 -18.62 -0.79 -6.95
C GLY A 15 -17.25 -0.28 -6.48
N PHE A 16 -16.23 -1.15 -6.40
CA PHE A 16 -14.84 -0.77 -6.15
C PHE A 16 -14.09 -0.64 -7.48
N HIS A 17 -13.22 0.36 -7.55
CA HIS A 17 -12.23 0.46 -8.60
C HIS A 17 -11.02 -0.37 -8.22
N HIS A 18 -10.44 -1.11 -9.16
CA HIS A 18 -9.23 -1.89 -8.91
C HIS A 18 -8.10 -1.51 -9.86
N PHE A 19 -6.87 -1.70 -9.41
CA PHE A 19 -5.69 -1.65 -10.27
C PHE A 19 -4.62 -2.63 -9.76
N SER A 20 -3.73 -3.03 -10.65
CA SER A 20 -2.46 -3.68 -10.32
C SER A 20 -1.36 -3.08 -11.18
N ARG A 21 -0.22 -2.77 -10.57
CA ARG A 21 0.97 -2.23 -11.23
C ARG A 21 2.20 -2.91 -10.66
N ALA A 22 3.14 -3.25 -11.54
CA ALA A 22 4.41 -3.84 -11.17
C ALA A 22 5.56 -2.99 -11.72
N GLN A 23 6.67 -2.97 -10.98
CA GLN A 23 7.95 -2.44 -11.45
C GLN A 23 9.07 -3.38 -11.04
N ARG A 24 9.93 -3.72 -11.99
CA ARG A 24 11.19 -4.40 -11.69
C ARG A 24 12.11 -3.47 -10.90
N ILE A 25 12.57 -3.92 -9.75
CA ILE A 25 13.49 -3.15 -8.90
C ILE A 25 14.93 -3.51 -9.19
N ARG A 26 15.86 -2.60 -8.91
CA ARG A 26 17.29 -2.73 -9.25
C ARG A 26 18.02 -3.78 -8.41
N ARG A 27 17.54 -4.04 -7.19
CA ARG A 27 18.15 -4.98 -6.24
C ARG A 27 17.62 -6.40 -6.42
N THR A 28 18.41 -7.39 -6.03
CA THR A 28 18.09 -8.83 -6.18
C THR A 28 18.03 -9.57 -4.83
N ASP A 29 18.26 -8.87 -3.71
CA ASP A 29 18.18 -9.39 -2.36
C ASP A 29 16.75 -9.23 -1.79
N LEU A 30 15.95 -10.30 -1.92
CA LEU A 30 14.56 -10.30 -1.48
C LEU A 30 14.40 -10.00 0.01
N ASP A 31 15.25 -10.56 0.87
CA ASP A 31 15.14 -10.36 2.32
C ASP A 31 15.39 -8.90 2.73
N GLY A 32 16.39 -8.26 2.14
CA GLY A 32 16.65 -6.84 2.40
C GLY A 32 15.54 -5.94 1.86
N ALA A 33 15.03 -6.23 0.66
CA ALA A 33 13.90 -5.51 0.09
C ALA A 33 12.63 -5.70 0.94
N ALA A 34 12.39 -6.91 1.45
CA ALA A 34 11.27 -7.23 2.33
C ALA A 34 11.39 -6.52 3.68
N ALA A 35 12.58 -6.47 4.27
CA ALA A 35 12.81 -5.72 5.51
C ALA A 35 12.51 -4.22 5.33
N ASP A 36 12.93 -3.63 4.21
CA ASP A 36 12.60 -2.24 3.87
C ASP A 36 11.09 -2.01 3.66
N LEU A 37 10.42 -2.95 3.00
CA LEU A 37 8.98 -2.87 2.76
C LEU A 37 8.18 -3.00 4.06
N LEU A 38 8.40 -4.09 4.81
CA LEU A 38 7.70 -4.39 6.07
C LEU A 38 8.02 -3.40 7.18
N GLY A 39 9.22 -2.80 7.17
CA GLY A 39 9.63 -1.71 8.06
C GLY A 39 9.13 -0.33 7.64
N TRP A 40 8.21 -0.24 6.69
CA TRP A 40 7.60 1.00 6.19
C TRP A 40 8.56 1.98 5.49
N ARG A 41 9.79 1.58 5.16
CA ARG A 41 10.79 2.46 4.52
C ARG A 41 10.39 2.83 3.10
N VAL A 42 9.74 1.92 2.38
CA VAL A 42 9.13 2.20 1.05
C VAL A 42 8.10 3.34 1.15
N HIS A 43 7.20 3.28 2.14
CA HIS A 43 6.15 4.29 2.35
C HIS A 43 6.76 5.64 2.76
N ALA A 44 7.73 5.62 3.69
CA ALA A 44 8.47 6.81 4.09
C ALA A 44 9.20 7.45 2.91
N ARG A 45 9.86 6.63 2.07
CA ARG A 45 10.59 7.09 0.89
C ARG A 45 9.67 7.61 -0.21
N ALA A 46 8.45 7.09 -0.29
CA ALA A 46 7.36 7.63 -1.10
C ALA A 46 6.79 8.94 -0.53
N GLY A 47 7.37 9.51 0.53
CA GLY A 47 7.05 10.85 1.04
C GLY A 47 5.94 10.88 2.09
N LEU A 48 5.56 9.73 2.64
CA LEU A 48 4.64 9.66 3.76
C LEU A 48 5.38 9.78 5.08
N LYS A 49 4.75 10.42 6.07
CA LYS A 49 5.16 10.25 7.46
C LYS A 49 4.40 9.05 8.03
N VAL A 50 5.13 8.07 8.54
CA VAL A 50 4.56 6.81 9.04
C VAL A 50 4.66 6.76 10.56
N ALA A 51 3.55 6.46 11.21
CA ALA A 51 3.49 6.10 12.62
C ALA A 51 2.78 4.74 12.73
N SER A 52 3.48 3.71 13.21
CA SER A 52 2.99 2.33 13.30
C SER A 52 2.92 1.91 14.77
N SER A 53 1.96 1.04 15.13
CA SER A 53 1.88 0.45 16.47
C SER A 53 2.97 -0.59 16.75
N ALA A 54 3.61 -1.14 15.71
CA ALA A 54 4.73 -2.06 15.80
C ALA A 54 5.91 -1.67 14.89
N PRO A 55 7.12 -2.21 15.14
CA PRO A 55 8.32 -1.94 14.33
C PRO A 55 8.19 -2.40 12.87
N SER A 56 7.37 -3.41 12.58
CA SER A 56 7.13 -3.94 11.23
C SER A 56 5.65 -4.22 11.01
N ALA A 57 5.24 -4.31 9.74
CA ALA A 57 3.90 -4.77 9.38
C ALA A 57 3.67 -6.20 9.89
N ALA A 58 2.61 -6.39 10.67
CA ALA A 58 2.12 -7.68 11.14
C ALA A 58 0.58 -7.68 11.15
N PRO A 59 -0.10 -8.82 11.01
CA PRO A 59 -1.55 -8.86 10.98
C PRO A 59 -2.17 -8.21 12.23
N GLY A 60 -3.13 -7.31 12.02
CA GLY A 60 -3.79 -6.53 13.08
C GLY A 60 -3.14 -5.19 13.40
N GLU A 61 -1.87 -4.97 13.00
CA GLU A 61 -1.14 -3.73 13.27
C GLU A 61 -1.81 -2.52 12.63
N VAL A 62 -1.85 -1.41 13.37
CA VAL A 62 -2.43 -0.15 12.91
C VAL A 62 -1.31 0.80 12.52
N VAL A 63 -1.44 1.36 11.32
CA VAL A 63 -0.53 2.36 10.80
C VAL A 63 -1.28 3.64 10.46
N LEU A 64 -0.77 4.76 10.93
CA LEU A 64 -1.21 6.08 10.53
C LEU A 64 -0.18 6.68 9.59
N MET A 65 -0.55 6.81 8.32
CA MET A 65 0.25 7.53 7.34
C MET A 65 -0.25 8.96 7.19
N ARG A 66 0.66 9.89 6.91
CA ARG A 66 0.33 11.30 6.66
C ARG A 66 1.01 11.81 5.40
N LEU A 67 0.24 12.47 4.54
CA LEU A 67 0.73 13.16 3.34
C LEU A 67 0.54 14.68 3.48
N GLY A 68 1.59 15.45 3.23
CA GLY A 68 1.59 16.91 3.39
C GLY A 68 2.12 17.40 4.75
N LEU A 69 1.92 18.69 5.03
CA LEU A 69 2.56 19.37 6.16
C LEU A 69 1.53 19.88 7.18
N GLY A 70 1.92 19.82 8.46
CA GLY A 70 1.18 20.44 9.55
C GLY A 70 -0.26 19.91 9.74
N PRO A 71 -1.19 20.75 10.21
CA PRO A 71 -2.57 20.34 10.51
C PRO A 71 -3.40 20.03 9.26
N LEU A 72 -2.97 20.49 8.08
CA LEU A 72 -3.62 20.24 6.80
C LEU A 72 -3.20 18.90 6.14
N ALA A 73 -2.27 18.17 6.77
CA ALA A 73 -1.83 16.89 6.26
C ALA A 73 -2.99 15.89 6.19
N LEU A 74 -3.13 15.24 5.04
CA LEU A 74 -4.09 14.15 4.85
C LEU A 74 -3.73 13.00 5.78
N ARG A 75 -4.72 12.50 6.53
CA ARG A 75 -4.57 11.34 7.42
C ARG A 75 -5.04 10.09 6.70
N ILE A 76 -4.23 9.05 6.77
CA ILE A 76 -4.38 7.80 6.00
C ILE A 76 -4.25 6.65 7.01
N PRO A 77 -5.26 6.43 7.88
CA PRO A 77 -5.23 5.34 8.85
C PRO A 77 -5.57 4.01 8.18
N CYS A 78 -4.71 3.01 8.39
CA CYS A 78 -4.85 1.67 7.83
C CYS A 78 -4.59 0.61 8.90
N ARG A 79 -5.02 -0.62 8.64
CA ARG A 79 -4.68 -1.79 9.44
C ARG A 79 -4.14 -2.88 8.53
N VAL A 80 -3.00 -3.44 8.90
CA VAL A 80 -2.43 -4.61 8.23
C VAL A 80 -3.37 -5.79 8.43
N LEU A 81 -3.81 -6.36 7.32
CA LEU A 81 -4.74 -7.47 7.25
C LEU A 81 -4.03 -8.80 7.16
N ASP A 82 -2.93 -8.82 6.41
CA ASP A 82 -2.20 -10.04 6.10
C ASP A 82 -0.73 -9.72 5.80
N VAL A 83 0.14 -10.70 6.01
CA VAL A 83 1.56 -10.65 5.68
C VAL A 83 1.91 -11.87 4.84
N ILE A 84 2.55 -11.63 3.71
CA ILE A 84 2.99 -12.67 2.79
C ILE A 84 4.45 -12.97 3.12
N ASP A 85 4.69 -14.21 3.54
CA ASP A 85 6.01 -14.72 3.92
C ASP A 85 6.26 -16.07 3.23
N GLU A 86 6.50 -16.01 1.92
CA GLU A 86 6.78 -17.16 1.06
C GLU A 86 8.24 -17.07 0.54
N PRO A 87 8.85 -18.19 0.10
CA PRO A 87 10.25 -18.20 -0.35
C PRO A 87 10.56 -17.17 -1.45
N ASP A 88 9.63 -16.99 -2.39
CA ASP A 88 9.79 -16.10 -3.53
C ASP A 88 8.86 -14.88 -3.48
N ARG A 89 8.05 -14.73 -2.43
CA ARG A 89 7.08 -13.63 -2.30
C ARG A 89 7.06 -13.08 -0.89
N ARG A 90 7.30 -11.77 -0.76
CA ARG A 90 7.31 -11.07 0.54
C ARG A 90 6.50 -9.79 0.46
N GLY A 91 5.62 -9.56 1.42
CA GLY A 91 4.76 -8.38 1.36
C GLY A 91 3.71 -8.33 2.43
N PHE A 92 2.75 -7.43 2.26
CA PHE A 92 1.60 -7.33 3.14
C PHE A 92 0.41 -6.70 2.44
N VAL A 93 -0.75 -6.86 3.04
CA VAL A 93 -2.00 -6.23 2.65
C VAL A 93 -2.48 -5.38 3.81
N TYR A 94 -2.94 -4.15 3.55
CA TYR A 94 -3.72 -3.41 4.54
C TYR A 94 -5.14 -3.15 4.03
N GLY A 95 -6.03 -2.89 4.99
CA GLY A 95 -7.34 -2.30 4.76
C GLY A 95 -7.44 -0.93 5.39
N THR A 96 -8.23 -0.06 4.77
CA THR A 96 -8.45 1.32 5.24
C THR A 96 -9.33 1.37 6.50
N LEU A 97 -9.05 2.33 7.39
CA LEU A 97 -9.80 2.59 8.62
C LEU A 97 -10.61 3.91 8.51
N PRO A 98 -11.61 4.13 9.39
CA PRO A 98 -12.36 5.40 9.42
C PRO A 98 -11.43 6.60 9.52
N GLY A 99 -11.73 7.64 8.73
CA GLY A 99 -10.88 8.83 8.56
C GLY A 99 -9.96 8.77 7.33
N HIS A 100 -9.83 7.61 6.69
CA HIS A 100 -9.19 7.47 5.39
C HIS A 100 -10.08 8.04 4.26
N PRO A 101 -9.52 8.75 3.25
CA PRO A 101 -10.32 9.34 2.17
C PRO A 101 -10.95 8.31 1.23
N GLU A 102 -10.28 7.16 1.08
CA GLU A 102 -10.75 6.00 0.33
C GLU A 102 -11.16 4.86 1.28
N SER A 103 -11.97 3.94 0.78
CA SER A 103 -12.35 2.70 1.45
C SER A 103 -11.97 1.50 0.59
N GLY A 104 -11.15 0.58 1.10
CA GLY A 104 -10.71 -0.62 0.38
C GLY A 104 -9.44 -1.26 0.92
N GLU A 105 -8.78 -2.06 0.08
CA GLU A 105 -7.49 -2.73 0.37
C GLU A 105 -6.41 -2.29 -0.60
N GLU A 106 -5.17 -2.32 -0.11
CA GLU A 106 -3.98 -2.20 -0.94
C GLU A 106 -2.94 -3.22 -0.48
N SER A 107 -2.32 -3.88 -1.44
CA SER A 107 -1.27 -4.86 -1.28
C SER A 107 0.04 -4.35 -1.86
N PHE A 108 1.13 -4.71 -1.19
CA PHE A 108 2.50 -4.41 -1.58
C PHE A 108 3.29 -5.70 -1.50
N VAL A 109 3.72 -6.22 -2.65
CA VAL A 109 4.33 -7.55 -2.75
C VAL A 109 5.60 -7.47 -3.58
N LEU A 110 6.68 -8.02 -3.05
CA LEU A 110 7.91 -8.29 -3.78
C LEU A 110 7.86 -9.73 -4.26
N GLU A 111 8.04 -9.95 -5.56
CA GLU A 111 8.01 -11.27 -6.19
C GLU A 111 9.35 -11.53 -6.86
N ARG A 112 10.05 -12.58 -6.44
CA ARG A 112 11.29 -13.05 -7.09
C ARG A 112 10.92 -13.90 -8.29
N GLN A 113 11.47 -13.54 -9.44
CA GLN A 113 11.31 -14.27 -10.69
C GLN A 113 12.35 -15.40 -10.80
N PRO A 114 12.14 -16.39 -11.69
CA PRO A 114 13.09 -17.49 -11.88
C PRO A 114 14.50 -17.06 -12.30
N ASP A 115 14.64 -15.89 -12.93
CA ASP A 115 15.93 -15.30 -13.32
C ASP A 115 16.64 -14.55 -12.16
N GLY A 116 16.04 -14.58 -10.96
CA GLY A 116 16.54 -13.92 -9.76
C GLY A 116 16.20 -12.42 -9.66
N SER A 117 15.56 -11.84 -10.69
CA SER A 117 15.05 -10.47 -10.63
C SER A 117 13.87 -10.35 -9.66
N ILE A 118 13.61 -9.15 -9.16
CA ILE A 118 12.52 -8.89 -8.23
C ILE A 118 11.56 -7.86 -8.84
N ASP A 119 10.29 -8.20 -8.88
CA ASP A 119 9.22 -7.26 -9.22
C ASP A 119 8.52 -6.78 -7.96
N PHE A 120 8.33 -5.47 -7.83
CA PHE A 120 7.51 -4.88 -6.79
C PHE A 120 6.12 -4.57 -7.36
N VAL A 121 5.13 -5.26 -6.82
CA VAL A 121 3.73 -5.21 -7.23
C VAL A 121 2.94 -4.41 -6.19
N VAL A 122 2.22 -3.40 -6.67
CA VAL A 122 1.23 -2.64 -5.90
C VAL A 122 -0.12 -2.86 -6.54
N ALA A 123 -1.04 -3.46 -5.80
CA ALA A 123 -2.42 -3.67 -6.24
C ALA A 123 -3.40 -3.17 -5.20
N ALA A 124 -4.51 -2.60 -5.64
CA ALA A 124 -5.52 -2.11 -4.73
C ALA A 124 -6.91 -2.28 -5.33
N TYR A 125 -7.89 -2.34 -4.45
CA TYR A 125 -9.26 -2.02 -4.80
C TYR A 125 -9.82 -1.02 -3.81
N SER A 126 -10.45 0.06 -4.29
CA SER A 126 -10.98 1.11 -3.44
C SER A 126 -12.20 1.82 -4.03
N ARG A 127 -12.95 2.48 -3.17
CA ARG A 127 -13.98 3.46 -3.52
C ARG A 127 -13.87 4.68 -2.60
N PRO A 128 -14.33 5.87 -3.03
CA PRO A 128 -14.33 7.04 -2.17
C PRO A 128 -15.14 6.81 -0.88
N ALA A 129 -14.58 7.17 0.29
CA ALA A 129 -15.20 6.90 1.58
C ALA A 129 -16.28 7.92 2.00
N SER A 130 -16.36 9.08 1.33
CA SER A 130 -17.30 10.17 1.69
C SER A 130 -17.83 10.92 0.46
N PHE A 131 -18.92 11.66 0.62
CA PHE A 131 -19.48 12.52 -0.43
C PHE A 131 -18.47 13.59 -0.92
N LEU A 132 -17.67 14.16 -0.02
CA LEU A 132 -16.59 15.09 -0.37
C LEU A 132 -15.47 14.39 -1.18
N ALA A 133 -15.11 13.16 -0.82
CA ALA A 133 -14.18 12.36 -1.62
C ALA A 133 -14.77 12.01 -3.01
N ARG A 134 -16.08 11.76 -3.09
CA ARG A 134 -16.80 11.57 -4.37
C ARG A 134 -16.80 12.85 -5.22
N ALA A 135 -17.00 14.02 -4.60
CA ALA A 135 -16.92 15.31 -5.28
C ALA A 135 -15.50 15.62 -5.79
N GLY A 136 -14.47 15.04 -5.17
CA GLY A 136 -13.08 15.09 -5.63
C GLY A 136 -12.81 14.38 -6.97
N GLY A 137 -13.72 13.53 -7.46
CA GLY A 137 -13.77 13.06 -8.85
C GLY A 137 -12.40 12.65 -9.45
N PRO A 138 -12.00 13.16 -10.63
CA PRO A 138 -10.71 12.86 -11.27
C PRO A 138 -9.46 13.15 -10.40
N ALA A 139 -9.56 14.06 -9.43
CA ALA A 139 -8.43 14.44 -8.59
C ALA A 139 -8.03 13.32 -7.62
N SER A 140 -8.98 12.54 -7.09
CA SER A 140 -8.64 11.38 -6.24
C SER A 140 -7.91 10.30 -7.04
N ARG A 141 -8.32 10.07 -8.29
CA ARG A 141 -7.64 9.15 -9.22
C ARG A 141 -6.24 9.63 -9.59
N ALA A 142 -6.07 10.92 -9.83
CA ALA A 142 -4.75 11.51 -10.08
C ALA A 142 -3.83 11.35 -8.86
N MET A 143 -4.34 11.59 -7.65
CA MET A 143 -3.60 11.38 -6.40
C MET A 143 -3.21 9.92 -6.20
N GLN A 144 -4.14 8.97 -6.43
CA GLN A 144 -3.85 7.54 -6.36
C GLN A 144 -2.72 7.17 -7.32
N ARG A 145 -2.83 7.53 -8.61
CA ARG A 145 -1.79 7.26 -9.61
C ARG A 145 -0.45 7.87 -9.23
N PHE A 146 -0.46 9.10 -8.74
CA PHE A 146 0.74 9.79 -8.27
C PHE A 146 1.40 9.04 -7.11
N MET A 147 0.62 8.61 -6.11
CA MET A 147 1.15 7.85 -4.98
C MET A 147 1.63 6.45 -5.38
N THR A 148 0.88 5.72 -6.22
CA THR A 148 1.31 4.43 -6.77
C THR A 148 2.66 4.56 -7.49
N GLY A 149 2.84 5.58 -8.33
CA GLY A 149 4.12 5.83 -8.99
C GLY A 149 5.26 6.12 -8.02
N ARG A 150 4.98 6.82 -6.90
CA ARG A 150 5.96 7.08 -5.85
C ARG A 150 6.33 5.83 -5.06
N TYR A 151 5.38 4.93 -4.81
CA TYR A 151 5.65 3.63 -4.21
C TYR A 151 6.51 2.77 -5.11
N LEU A 152 6.17 2.63 -6.39
CA LEU A 152 6.92 1.81 -7.34
C LEU A 152 8.37 2.28 -7.51
N ALA A 153 8.59 3.60 -7.48
CA ALA A 153 9.94 4.18 -7.56
C ALA A 153 10.71 4.19 -6.22
N ALA A 154 10.06 3.88 -5.09
CA ALA A 154 10.70 4.00 -3.77
C ALA A 154 11.77 2.95 -3.48
N PRO A 155 11.59 1.64 -3.81
CA PRO A 155 12.62 0.62 -3.59
C PRO A 155 13.97 0.99 -4.20
N ASP A 156 13.98 1.49 -5.44
CA ASP A 156 15.20 1.88 -6.15
C ASP A 156 15.91 3.12 -5.58
N ARG A 157 15.26 3.82 -4.65
CA ARG A 157 15.81 4.99 -3.97
C ARG A 157 16.23 4.72 -2.53
N LEU A 158 16.16 3.46 -2.11
CA LEU A 158 16.65 2.97 -0.81
C LEU A 158 18.03 2.33 -0.93
N VAL A 159 18.53 2.16 -2.16
CA VAL A 159 19.82 1.58 -2.51
C VAL A 159 20.79 2.67 -2.94
#